data_AF-K0EWX0-F1
#
_entry.id   AF-K0EWX0-F1
#
_cell.length_a   1.000
_cell.length_b   1.000
_cell.length_c   1.000
_cell.angle_alpha   90.00
_cell.angle_beta   90.00
_cell.angle_gamma   90.00
#
_symmetry.space_group_name_H-M   'P 1'
#
loop_
_entity.id
_entity.type
_entity.pdbx_description
1 polymer ?
#
loop_
_entity_poly.entity_id
_entity_poly.type
_entity_poly.pdbx_seq_one_letter_code
_entity_poly.pdbx_strand_id
1 'polypeptide(L)'
;MCGSIFQYYTLLHHTRLPGTVTDVTEERSASARTRAHERGLYPAPLNEGRSRNMRANRRTGTKPEIALRSALHRLGYRYRKDFRLDLGSMKVRPDIVFTARKVAVFVDGCFWHVCPEHGRQPTTNEWYWAPKLRRNMDRDRAADVALAEAGWRVVRLWEHETLEDSVTAVTSVLEDGPEHVSDHMGSARR
;
A
#
# COMPACT_ATOMS: atom_id res chain seq x y z
N MET A 1 7.03 -50.87 42.57
CA MET A 1 5.77 -51.18 41.87
C MET A 1 5.15 -49.87 41.40
N CYS A 2 4.89 -49.73 40.10
CA CYS A 2 4.27 -48.55 39.49
C CYS A 2 2.91 -48.25 40.13
N GLY A 3 2.73 -47.04 40.66
CA GLY A 3 1.45 -46.52 41.12
C GLY A 3 1.23 -45.16 40.46
N SER A 4 0.44 -45.17 39.40
CA SER A 4 0.08 -44.06 38.50
C SER A 4 -0.31 -42.76 39.23
N ILE A 5 0.52 -41.72 39.08
CA ILE A 5 0.20 -40.32 39.45
C ILE A 5 -0.60 -39.71 38.29
N PHE A 6 -1.90 -40.01 38.22
CA PHE A 6 -2.75 -39.50 37.15
C PHE A 6 -4.18 -39.25 37.62
N GLN A 7 -4.39 -38.29 38.51
CA GLN A 7 -5.74 -37.75 38.74
C GLN A 7 -5.80 -36.42 39.52
N TYR A 8 -5.09 -35.37 39.08
CA TYR A 8 -5.39 -34.00 39.55
C TYR A 8 -5.10 -32.94 38.48
N TYR A 9 -5.83 -32.97 37.36
CA TYR A 9 -5.94 -31.81 36.46
C TYR A 9 -7.34 -31.72 35.87
N THR A 10 -8.30 -31.22 36.64
CA THR A 10 -9.49 -30.58 36.08
C THR A 10 -9.93 -29.44 36.99
N LEU A 11 -9.00 -28.51 37.24
CA LEU A 11 -9.31 -27.22 37.83
C LEU A 11 -9.60 -26.23 36.69
N LEU A 12 -10.83 -25.71 36.75
CA LEU A 12 -11.23 -24.38 36.34
C LEU A 12 -11.26 -24.11 34.82
N HIS A 13 -12.42 -24.45 34.27
CA HIS A 13 -13.01 -23.75 33.13
C HIS A 13 -13.01 -22.23 33.39
N HIS A 14 -11.97 -21.54 32.94
CA HIS A 14 -12.06 -20.12 32.63
C HIS A 14 -12.92 -20.00 31.36
N THR A 15 -14.23 -19.92 31.55
CA THR A 15 -15.12 -19.35 30.55
C THR A 15 -14.65 -17.92 30.31
N ARG A 16 -13.89 -17.71 29.22
CA ARG A 16 -13.68 -16.37 28.66
C ARG A 16 -15.06 -15.76 28.44
N LEU A 17 -15.41 -14.77 29.26
CA LEU A 17 -16.54 -13.90 28.99
C LEU A 17 -16.26 -13.17 27.67
N PRO A 18 -17.11 -13.31 26.63
CA PRO A 18 -16.97 -12.53 25.41
C PRO A 18 -17.53 -11.12 25.67
N GLY A 19 -16.78 -10.09 25.26
CA GLY A 19 -17.24 -8.70 25.26
C GLY A 19 -16.73 -7.89 26.46
N THR A 20 -16.02 -6.79 26.17
CA THR A 20 -16.04 -5.55 26.98
C THR A 20 -15.17 -4.47 26.34
N VAL A 21 -14.01 -4.80 25.77
CA VAL A 21 -13.12 -3.77 25.19
C VAL A 21 -13.28 -3.63 23.68
N THR A 22 -13.26 -4.73 22.91
CA THR A 22 -13.44 -4.66 21.45
C THR A 22 -14.83 -4.14 21.07
N ASP A 23 -15.85 -4.62 21.78
CA ASP A 23 -17.25 -4.24 21.57
C ASP A 23 -17.48 -2.73 21.78
N VAL A 24 -17.00 -2.17 22.90
CA VAL A 24 -17.09 -0.72 23.17
C VAL A 24 -16.32 0.11 22.13
N THR A 25 -15.19 -0.38 21.63
CA THR A 25 -14.47 0.32 20.54
C THR A 25 -15.23 0.27 19.21
N GLU A 26 -15.90 -0.84 18.91
CA GLU A 26 -16.70 -1.00 17.70
C GLU A 26 -17.97 -0.15 17.75
N GLU A 27 -18.67 -0.11 18.89
CA GLU A 27 -19.84 0.74 19.11
C GLU A 27 -19.50 2.23 18.97
N ARG A 28 -18.42 2.69 19.63
CA ARG A 28 -17.94 4.08 19.49
C ARG A 28 -17.58 4.40 18.05
N SER A 29 -16.93 3.47 17.35
CA SER A 29 -16.60 3.61 15.93
C SER A 29 -17.85 3.62 15.05
N ALA A 30 -18.88 2.84 15.36
CA ALA A 30 -20.15 2.84 14.65
C ALA A 30 -20.88 4.17 14.83
N SER A 31 -21.01 4.67 16.07
CA SER A 31 -21.63 5.96 16.37
C SER A 31 -20.92 7.12 15.67
N ALA A 32 -19.59 7.13 15.68
CA ALA A 32 -18.80 8.15 14.99
C ALA A 32 -19.02 8.13 13.47
N ARG A 33 -19.12 6.94 12.85
CA ARG A 33 -19.43 6.80 11.42
C ARG A 33 -20.83 7.34 11.09
N THR A 34 -21.84 7.02 11.90
CA THR A 34 -23.20 7.53 11.71
C THR A 34 -23.22 9.07 11.76
N ARG A 35 -22.58 9.67 12.78
CA ARG A 35 -22.46 11.13 12.89
C ARG A 35 -21.74 11.77 11.71
N ALA A 36 -20.73 11.11 11.16
CA ALA A 36 -20.00 11.62 10.01
C ALA A 36 -20.86 11.61 8.72
N HIS A 37 -21.73 10.61 8.56
CA HIS A 37 -22.71 10.56 7.48
C HIS A 37 -23.79 11.64 7.63
N GLU A 38 -24.34 11.81 8.84
CA GLU A 38 -25.32 12.85 9.16
C GLU A 38 -24.77 14.26 8.89
N ARG A 39 -23.49 14.47 9.18
CA ARG A 39 -22.78 15.74 8.92
C ARG A 39 -22.35 15.92 7.46
N GLY A 40 -22.57 14.94 6.58
CA GLY A 40 -22.15 15.01 5.18
C GLY A 40 -20.63 15.07 5.00
N LEU A 41 -19.83 14.57 5.96
CA LEU A 41 -18.37 14.57 5.84
C LEU A 41 -17.87 13.58 4.77
N TYR A 42 -18.58 12.46 4.62
CA TYR A 42 -18.41 11.51 3.52
C TYR A 42 -19.70 10.69 3.33
N PRO A 43 -19.98 10.20 2.11
CA PRO A 43 -21.24 9.55 1.81
C PRO A 43 -21.42 8.24 2.56
N ALA A 44 -22.68 7.92 2.89
CA ALA A 44 -23.05 6.60 3.36
C ALA A 44 -22.70 5.52 2.31
N PRO A 45 -22.23 4.33 2.72
CA PRO A 45 -22.04 3.23 1.79
C PRO A 45 -23.39 2.84 1.18
N LEU A 46 -23.44 2.65 -0.14
CA LEU A 46 -24.67 2.25 -0.84
C LEU A 46 -25.30 0.97 -0.26
N ASN A 47 -24.46 0.03 0.15
CA ASN A 47 -24.85 -1.23 0.75
C ASN A 47 -23.67 -1.81 1.54
N GLU A 48 -23.95 -2.84 2.34
CA GLU A 48 -22.93 -3.51 3.14
C GLU A 48 -21.80 -4.10 2.30
N GLY A 49 -22.09 -4.60 1.10
CA GLY A 49 -21.10 -5.15 0.17
C GLY A 49 -20.05 -4.10 -0.23
N ARG A 50 -20.49 -2.90 -0.60
CA ARG A 50 -19.61 -1.76 -0.91
C ARG A 50 -18.85 -1.30 0.33
N SER A 51 -19.51 -1.28 1.49
CA SER A 51 -18.86 -0.97 2.76
C SER A 51 -17.75 -1.97 3.09
N ARG A 52 -17.98 -3.29 2.91
CA ARG A 52 -16.97 -4.34 3.10
C ARG A 52 -15.80 -4.19 2.12
N ASN A 53 -16.09 -3.97 0.83
CA ASN A 53 -15.06 -3.78 -0.19
C ASN A 53 -14.16 -2.57 0.14
N MET A 54 -14.77 -1.43 0.48
CA MET A 54 -14.01 -0.23 0.86
C MET A 54 -13.17 -0.42 2.12
N ARG A 55 -13.63 -1.21 3.11
CA ARG A 55 -12.83 -1.57 4.28
C ARG A 55 -11.68 -2.53 3.96
N ALA A 56 -11.84 -3.36 2.93
CA ALA A 56 -10.82 -4.31 2.50
C ALA A 56 -9.71 -3.64 1.67
N ASN A 57 -9.95 -2.45 1.13
CA ASN A 57 -8.93 -1.72 0.39
C ASN A 57 -7.78 -1.29 1.31
N ARG A 58 -6.57 -1.79 1.03
CA ARG A 58 -5.37 -1.52 1.82
C ARG A 58 -4.48 -0.54 1.07
N ARG A 59 -3.81 0.35 1.81
CA ARG A 59 -2.85 1.30 1.25
C ARG A 59 -1.61 0.62 0.65
N THR A 60 -1.22 -0.53 1.19
CA THR A 60 0.02 -1.22 0.82
C THR A 60 -0.21 -2.72 0.79
N GLY A 61 0.70 -3.43 0.13
CA GLY A 61 0.62 -4.87 -0.03
C GLY A 61 -0.55 -5.26 -0.93
N THR A 62 -0.85 -4.43 -1.93
CA THR A 62 -1.77 -4.82 -3.00
C THR A 62 -1.17 -5.97 -3.80
N LYS A 63 -2.01 -6.69 -4.55
CA LYS A 63 -1.57 -7.80 -5.42
C LYS A 63 -0.51 -7.38 -6.44
N PRO A 64 -0.70 -6.29 -7.24
CA PRO A 64 0.32 -5.87 -8.20
C PRO A 64 1.63 -5.45 -7.51
N GLU A 65 1.57 -4.73 -6.39
CA GLU A 65 2.78 -4.40 -5.60
C GLU A 65 3.55 -5.65 -5.14
N ILE A 66 2.84 -6.66 -4.62
CA ILE A 66 3.47 -7.91 -4.15
C ILE A 66 4.12 -8.65 -5.33
N ALA A 67 3.43 -8.75 -6.46
CA ALA A 67 3.92 -9.43 -7.65
C ALA A 67 5.20 -8.78 -8.19
N LEU A 68 5.18 -7.46 -8.37
CA LEU A 68 6.33 -6.68 -8.84
C LEU A 68 7.52 -6.81 -7.88
N ARG A 69 7.28 -6.65 -6.58
CA ARG A 69 8.30 -6.84 -5.55
C ARG A 69 8.94 -8.23 -5.61
N SER A 70 8.11 -9.26 -5.73
CA SER A 70 8.59 -10.64 -5.82
C SER A 70 9.44 -10.87 -7.08
N ALA A 71 9.02 -10.34 -8.23
CA ALA A 71 9.76 -10.45 -9.48
C ALA A 71 11.12 -9.75 -9.42
N LEU A 72 11.17 -8.48 -8.97
CA LEU A 72 12.42 -7.72 -8.83
C LEU A 72 13.38 -8.38 -7.84
N HIS A 73 12.87 -8.97 -6.76
CA HIS A 73 13.70 -9.69 -5.78
C HIS A 73 14.32 -10.97 -6.37
N ARG A 74 13.56 -11.71 -7.19
CA ARG A 74 14.09 -12.89 -7.92
C ARG A 74 15.17 -12.52 -8.93
N LEU A 75 15.10 -11.33 -9.51
CA LEU A 75 16.14 -10.77 -10.39
C LEU A 75 17.37 -10.24 -9.64
N GLY A 76 17.40 -10.35 -8.30
CA GLY A 76 18.54 -9.94 -7.47
C GLY A 76 18.46 -8.51 -6.94
N TYR A 77 17.52 -7.69 -7.40
CA TYR A 77 17.39 -6.33 -6.93
C TYR A 77 16.93 -6.24 -5.47
N ARG A 78 17.55 -5.32 -4.72
CA ARG A 78 17.22 -5.04 -3.33
C ARG A 78 16.71 -3.62 -3.19
N TYR A 79 15.60 -3.49 -2.46
CA TYR A 79 14.87 -2.25 -2.31
C TYR A 79 14.30 -2.12 -0.90
N ARG A 80 13.82 -0.92 -0.57
CA ARG A 80 12.93 -0.68 0.56
C ARG A 80 11.49 -0.66 0.05
N LYS A 81 10.55 -1.18 0.84
CA LYS A 81 9.11 -1.13 0.54
C LYS A 81 8.43 -0.12 1.45
N ASP A 82 7.43 0.60 0.96
CA ASP A 82 6.67 1.60 1.73
C ASP A 82 7.58 2.57 2.52
N PHE A 83 8.69 2.97 1.89
CA PHE A 83 9.72 3.76 2.54
C PHE A 83 9.40 5.24 2.42
N ARG A 84 9.42 5.94 3.56
CA ARG A 84 9.15 7.37 3.58
C ARG A 84 10.38 8.17 3.20
N LEU A 85 10.21 9.03 2.22
CA LEU A 85 11.16 10.06 1.80
C LEU A 85 10.64 11.42 2.29
N ASP A 86 11.50 12.14 3.02
CA ASP A 86 11.23 13.49 3.48
C ASP A 86 11.94 14.47 2.53
N LEU A 87 11.17 15.10 1.63
CA LEU A 87 11.63 15.94 0.53
C LEU A 87 11.21 17.39 0.81
N GLY A 88 11.89 18.04 1.75
CA GLY A 88 11.53 19.37 2.24
C GLY A 88 10.18 19.34 2.98
N SER A 89 9.20 20.09 2.49
CA SER A 89 7.83 20.10 3.03
C SER A 89 7.00 18.90 2.56
N MET A 90 7.44 18.19 1.53
CA MET A 90 6.71 17.07 0.93
C MET A 90 7.18 15.73 1.51
N LYS A 91 6.22 14.90 1.92
CA LYS A 91 6.49 13.55 2.42
C LYS A 91 5.94 12.56 1.43
N VAL A 92 6.83 11.76 0.84
CA VAL A 92 6.49 10.82 -0.22
C VAL A 92 6.75 9.40 0.25
N ARG A 93 5.89 8.45 -0.11
CA ARG A 93 6.03 7.03 0.22
C ARG A 93 5.83 6.18 -1.03
N PRO A 94 6.90 5.97 -1.83
CA PRO A 94 6.82 5.05 -2.96
C PRO A 94 6.67 3.60 -2.48
N ASP A 95 6.07 2.77 -3.32
CA ASP A 95 5.84 1.36 -3.02
C ASP A 95 7.16 0.57 -2.99
N ILE A 96 8.08 0.94 -3.88
CA ILE A 96 9.43 0.38 -3.98
C ILE A 96 10.44 1.52 -4.12
N VAL A 97 11.50 1.47 -3.32
CA VAL A 97 12.55 2.50 -3.30
C VAL A 97 13.94 1.87 -3.41
N PHE A 98 14.69 2.30 -4.42
CA PHE A 98 16.10 1.97 -4.61
C PHE A 98 16.96 3.15 -4.16
N THR A 99 17.26 3.22 -2.86
CA THR A 99 17.94 4.38 -2.24
C THR A 99 19.31 4.67 -2.85
N ALA A 100 20.10 3.63 -3.14
CA ALA A 100 21.43 3.79 -3.73
C ALA A 100 21.40 4.38 -5.15
N ARG A 101 20.33 4.08 -5.91
CA ARG A 101 20.15 4.51 -7.31
C ARG A 101 19.21 5.72 -7.44
N LYS A 102 18.73 6.25 -6.31
CA LYS A 102 17.66 7.26 -6.21
C LYS A 102 16.49 6.98 -7.17
N VAL A 103 15.97 5.75 -7.18
CA VAL A 103 14.77 5.40 -7.96
C VAL A 103 13.58 5.18 -7.02
N ALA A 104 12.47 5.84 -7.32
CA ALA A 104 11.19 5.71 -6.62
C ALA A 104 10.16 5.11 -7.58
N VAL A 105 9.53 4.00 -7.19
CA VAL A 105 8.52 3.31 -7.99
C VAL A 105 7.17 3.38 -7.29
N PHE A 106 6.13 3.74 -8.05
CA PHE A 106 4.74 3.73 -7.62
C PHE A 106 3.93 2.74 -8.45
N VAL A 107 3.04 2.00 -7.78
CA VAL A 107 2.07 1.09 -8.39
C VAL A 107 0.68 1.69 -8.19
N ASP A 108 0.22 2.42 -9.18
CA ASP A 108 -0.97 3.25 -9.13
C ASP A 108 -2.23 2.44 -9.48
N GLY A 109 -3.20 2.43 -8.56
CA GLY A 109 -4.52 1.90 -8.84
C GLY A 109 -5.31 2.82 -9.79
N CYS A 110 -5.95 2.25 -10.81
CA CYS A 110 -6.58 2.99 -11.90
C CYS A 110 -7.63 4.00 -11.42
N PHE A 111 -8.42 3.60 -10.42
CA PHE A 111 -9.47 4.45 -9.88
C PHE A 111 -8.91 5.59 -9.01
N TRP A 112 -7.89 5.29 -8.19
CA TRP A 112 -7.41 6.21 -7.14
C TRP A 112 -6.53 7.35 -7.67
N HIS A 113 -5.83 7.07 -8.77
CA HIS A 113 -4.89 7.97 -9.44
C HIS A 113 -5.39 8.44 -10.82
N VAL A 114 -6.63 8.09 -11.19
CA VAL A 114 -7.31 8.51 -12.44
C VAL A 114 -6.49 8.11 -13.67
N CYS A 115 -6.45 6.81 -13.93
CA CYS A 115 -5.78 6.25 -15.10
C CYS A 115 -6.27 6.91 -16.41
N PRO A 116 -5.38 7.26 -17.35
CA PRO A 116 -5.79 7.80 -18.65
C PRO A 116 -6.70 6.85 -19.46
N GLU A 117 -6.47 5.54 -19.37
CA GLU A 117 -7.22 4.52 -20.11
C GLU A 117 -8.49 4.07 -19.38
N HIS A 118 -8.39 3.90 -18.06
CA HIS A 118 -9.43 3.30 -17.22
C HIS A 118 -10.12 4.32 -16.29
N GLY A 119 -9.78 5.60 -16.39
CA GLY A 119 -10.26 6.69 -15.55
C GLY A 119 -11.76 6.92 -15.73
N ARG A 120 -12.56 6.18 -14.97
CA ARG A 120 -14.01 6.35 -14.96
C ARG A 120 -14.40 7.41 -13.94
N GLN A 121 -15.21 8.38 -14.37
CA GLN A 121 -15.83 9.31 -13.45
C GLN A 121 -16.75 8.55 -12.47
N PRO A 122 -16.75 8.92 -11.18
CA PRO A 122 -17.58 8.28 -10.17
C PRO A 122 -19.06 8.57 -10.46
N THR A 123 -19.85 7.54 -10.79
CA THR A 123 -21.30 7.68 -11.07
C THR A 123 -22.15 7.88 -9.82
N THR A 124 -21.59 7.71 -8.63
CA THR A 124 -22.30 7.82 -7.35
C THR A 124 -21.47 8.64 -6.38
N ASN A 125 -22.12 9.53 -5.61
CA ASN A 125 -21.47 10.40 -4.62
C ASN A 125 -20.37 11.26 -5.24
N GLU A 126 -20.61 11.75 -6.45
CA GLU A 126 -19.66 12.55 -7.23
C GLU A 126 -19.13 13.75 -6.44
N TRP A 127 -20.01 14.44 -5.70
CA TRP A 127 -19.68 15.57 -4.83
C TRP A 127 -18.54 15.26 -3.84
N TYR A 128 -18.39 14.01 -3.42
CA TYR A 128 -17.30 13.55 -2.55
C TYR A 128 -16.12 13.01 -3.36
N TRP A 129 -16.37 12.18 -4.37
CA TRP A 129 -15.31 11.49 -5.09
C TRP A 129 -14.55 12.38 -6.07
N ALA A 130 -15.21 13.25 -6.83
CA ALA A 130 -14.56 14.13 -7.79
C ALA A 130 -13.49 15.03 -7.13
N PRO A 131 -13.78 15.78 -6.05
CA PRO A 131 -12.74 16.58 -5.39
C PRO A 131 -11.67 15.72 -4.69
N LYS A 132 -12.03 14.51 -4.24
CA LYS A 132 -11.06 13.58 -3.63
C LYS A 132 -10.05 13.06 -4.65
N LEU A 133 -10.52 12.63 -5.82
CA LEU A 133 -9.67 12.16 -6.92
C LEU A 133 -8.79 13.29 -7.45
N ARG A 134 -9.34 14.50 -7.61
CA ARG A 134 -8.55 15.69 -7.98
C ARG A 134 -7.40 15.94 -7.02
N ARG A 135 -7.69 15.96 -5.70
CA ARG A 135 -6.67 16.11 -4.65
C ARG A 135 -5.61 15.00 -4.71
N ASN A 136 -5.97 13.79 -5.13
CA ASN A 136 -5.00 12.72 -5.31
C ASN A 136 -4.05 13.03 -6.47
N MET A 137 -4.58 13.34 -7.65
CA MET A 137 -3.75 13.72 -8.80
C MET A 137 -2.83 14.90 -8.48
N ASP A 138 -3.34 15.93 -7.78
CA ASP A 138 -2.54 17.10 -7.41
C ASP A 138 -1.40 16.71 -6.44
N ARG A 139 -1.68 15.78 -5.52
CA ARG A 139 -0.66 15.22 -4.62
C ARG A 139 0.38 14.40 -5.38
N ASP A 140 -0.04 13.62 -6.37
CA ASP A 140 0.86 12.79 -7.17
C ASP A 140 1.80 13.68 -7.99
N ARG A 141 1.28 14.73 -8.64
CA ARG A 141 2.09 15.73 -9.33
C ARG A 141 3.08 16.44 -8.39
N ALA A 142 2.63 16.85 -7.21
CA ALA A 142 3.51 17.47 -6.22
C ALA A 142 4.60 16.52 -5.72
N ALA A 143 4.29 15.22 -5.59
CA ALA A 143 5.26 14.21 -5.22
C ALA A 143 6.30 14.01 -6.33
N ASP A 144 5.87 13.99 -7.60
CA ASP A 144 6.76 13.82 -8.75
C ASP A 144 7.73 15.01 -8.87
N VAL A 145 7.24 16.24 -8.69
CA VAL A 145 8.07 17.45 -8.66
C VAL A 145 9.10 17.37 -7.52
N ALA A 146 8.66 17.08 -6.29
CA ALA A 146 9.56 17.01 -5.13
C ALA A 146 10.63 15.91 -5.28
N LEU A 147 10.26 14.77 -5.89
CA LEU A 147 11.19 13.70 -6.21
C LEU A 147 12.22 14.13 -7.24
N ALA A 148 11.77 14.73 -8.35
CA ALA A 148 12.64 15.22 -9.41
C ALA A 148 13.63 16.28 -8.89
N GLU A 149 13.16 17.25 -8.11
CA GLU A 149 14.00 18.29 -7.47
C GLU A 149 15.05 17.69 -6.52
N ALA A 150 14.73 16.60 -5.83
CA ALA A 150 15.66 15.87 -4.96
C ALA A 150 16.59 14.90 -5.74
N GLY A 151 16.51 14.89 -7.07
CA GLY A 151 17.31 14.04 -7.96
C GLY A 151 16.89 12.58 -7.96
N TRP A 152 15.61 12.29 -7.70
CA TRP A 152 15.05 10.95 -7.83
C TRP A 152 14.46 10.75 -9.22
N ARG A 153 14.71 9.55 -9.77
CA ARG A 153 14.02 9.07 -10.96
C ARG A 153 12.74 8.38 -10.53
N VAL A 154 11.63 8.74 -11.16
CA VAL A 154 10.29 8.25 -10.80
C VAL A 154 9.82 7.28 -11.87
N VAL A 155 9.32 6.12 -11.44
CA VAL A 155 8.65 5.14 -12.30
C VAL A 155 7.23 4.98 -11.78
N ARG A 156 6.23 5.31 -12.60
CA ARG A 156 4.81 5.07 -12.28
C ARG A 156 4.30 3.95 -13.17
N LEU A 157 3.71 2.94 -12.54
CA LEU A 157 3.15 1.77 -13.18
C LEU A 157 1.69 1.67 -12.80
N TRP A 158 0.82 1.35 -13.74
CA TRP A 158 -0.59 1.13 -13.44
C TRP A 158 -0.88 -0.30 -13.04
N GLU A 159 -1.88 -0.50 -12.17
CA GLU A 159 -2.29 -1.84 -11.72
C GLU A 159 -2.78 -2.78 -12.84
N HIS A 160 -3.11 -2.24 -14.02
CA HIS A 160 -3.57 -3.00 -15.19
C HIS A 160 -2.43 -3.37 -16.15
N GLU A 161 -1.23 -2.82 -15.97
CA GLU A 161 -0.08 -3.20 -16.77
C GLU A 161 0.34 -4.64 -16.49
N THR A 162 0.97 -5.28 -17.47
CA THR A 162 1.47 -6.63 -17.28
C THR A 162 2.66 -6.61 -16.31
N LEU A 163 2.85 -7.70 -15.56
CA LEU A 163 4.00 -7.83 -14.68
C LEU A 163 5.33 -7.75 -15.44
N GLU A 164 5.38 -8.26 -16.66
CA GLU A 164 6.57 -8.24 -17.51
C GLU A 164 6.94 -6.82 -17.94
N ASP A 165 5.97 -6.04 -18.41
CA ASP A 165 6.18 -4.63 -18.78
C ASP A 165 6.60 -3.81 -17.56
N SER A 166 5.91 -4.02 -16.43
CA SER A 166 6.21 -3.34 -15.16
C SER A 166 7.62 -3.64 -14.66
N VAL A 167 8.08 -4.90 -14.77
CA VAL A 167 9.45 -5.27 -14.40
C VAL A 167 10.44 -4.61 -15.34
N THR A 168 10.21 -4.68 -16.65
CA THR A 168 11.08 -4.11 -17.69
C THR A 168 11.25 -2.59 -17.53
N ALA A 169 10.15 -1.88 -17.27
CA ALA A 169 10.16 -0.44 -17.03
C ALA A 169 11.04 -0.07 -15.81
N VAL A 170 10.97 -0.86 -14.73
CA VAL A 170 11.79 -0.63 -13.54
C VAL A 170 13.25 -0.98 -13.80
N THR A 171 13.55 -2.11 -14.45
CA THR A 171 14.94 -2.54 -14.68
C THR A 171 15.67 -1.63 -15.65
N SER A 172 15.03 -1.18 -16.73
CA SER A 172 15.60 -0.19 -17.66
C SER A 172 16.06 1.07 -16.90
N VAL A 173 15.20 1.64 -16.05
CA VAL A 173 15.57 2.82 -15.27
C VAL A 173 16.70 2.53 -14.27
N LEU A 174 16.78 1.32 -13.72
CA LEU A 174 17.87 0.95 -12.82
C LEU A 174 19.22 0.78 -13.53
N GLU A 175 19.21 0.36 -14.79
CA GLU A 175 20.37 0.12 -15.64
C GLU A 175 20.89 1.41 -16.29
N ASP A 176 20.01 2.35 -16.68
CA ASP A 176 20.36 3.65 -17.28
C ASP A 176 21.02 4.66 -16.30
N GLY A 177 21.42 4.23 -15.09
CA GLY A 177 22.04 5.09 -14.08
C GLY A 177 23.54 5.33 -14.32
N PRO A 178 24.14 6.42 -13.79
CA PRO A 178 25.58 6.64 -13.89
C PRO A 178 26.35 5.45 -13.28
N GLU A 179 27.30 4.94 -14.06
CA GLU A 179 28.08 3.71 -13.95
C GLU A 179 28.24 3.10 -12.53
N HIS A 180 27.81 1.85 -12.38
CA HIS A 180 27.82 1.07 -11.13
C HIS A 180 29.24 0.55 -10.79
N VAL A 181 29.81 0.97 -9.65
CA VAL A 181 31.08 0.41 -9.13
C VAL A 181 30.88 -0.90 -8.35
N SER A 182 29.66 -1.31 -7.99
CA SER A 182 29.44 -2.42 -7.03
C SER A 182 29.07 -3.79 -7.60
N ASP A 183 28.88 -3.97 -8.90
CA ASP A 183 28.58 -5.30 -9.46
C ASP A 183 29.82 -6.22 -9.57
N HIS A 184 31.01 -5.76 -9.15
CA HIS A 184 32.23 -6.58 -9.05
C HIS A 184 32.44 -7.26 -7.69
N MET A 185 31.52 -7.16 -6.73
CA MET A 185 31.65 -7.88 -5.44
C MET A 185 30.50 -8.88 -5.24
N GLY A 186 30.59 -10.02 -5.93
CA GLY A 186 29.64 -11.11 -5.72
C GLY A 186 29.92 -12.46 -6.39
N SER A 187 30.94 -12.61 -7.24
CA SER A 187 31.31 -13.91 -7.84
C SER A 187 32.43 -14.63 -7.07
N ALA A 188 32.37 -14.61 -5.74
CA ALA A 188 33.33 -15.33 -4.91
C ALA A 188 32.64 -16.04 -3.74
N ARG A 189 31.84 -17.06 -4.05
CA ARG A 189 31.63 -18.18 -3.13
C ARG A 189 31.99 -19.46 -3.87
N ARG A 190 33.17 -19.95 -3.50
CA ARG A 190 33.70 -21.29 -3.77
C ARG A 190 32.75 -22.36 -3.25
#